data_AF-A0A812PJC6-F1
#
_entry.id   AF-A0A812PJC6-F1
#
_cell.length_a   1.000
_cell.length_b   1.000
_cell.length_c   1.000
_cell.angle_alpha   90.00
_cell.angle_beta   90.00
_cell.angle_gamma   90.00
#
_symmetry.space_group_name_H-M   'P 1'
#
loop_
_entity.id
_entity.type
_entity.pdbx_description
1 polymer ?
#
loop_
_entity_poly.entity_id
_entity_poly.type
_entity_poly.pdbx_seq_one_letter_code
_entity_poly.pdbx_strand_id
1 'polypeptide(L)'
;MQEARRAAEQYEFQPDYTLLQYQAKCRDLAPYQYGSWGGSIVEDFLEVVTNFALLSMFGVLVPWLAILAVPVNIMVFRLMAFRMTRITCRPLPHGAEGHPW
;
A
#
# COMPACT_ATOMS: atom_id res chain seq x y z
N MET A 1 -27.82 -27.85 8.68
CA MET A 1 -27.76 -27.66 7.20
C MET A 1 -28.70 -26.56 6.68
N GLN A 2 -29.86 -26.31 7.30
CA GLN A 2 -30.79 -25.24 6.88
C GLN A 2 -30.33 -23.81 7.26
N GLU A 3 -29.59 -23.65 8.37
CA GLU A 3 -29.07 -22.34 8.79
C GLU A 3 -27.98 -21.80 7.86
N ALA A 4 -27.16 -22.69 7.30
CA ALA A 4 -26.16 -22.34 6.29
C ALA A 4 -26.79 -21.82 4.99
N ARG A 5 -28.00 -22.28 4.64
CA ARG A 5 -28.76 -21.76 3.49
C ARG A 5 -29.32 -20.37 3.77
N ARG A 6 -29.79 -20.08 4.99
CA ARG A 6 -30.25 -18.74 5.39
C ARG A 6 -29.12 -17.72 5.46
N ALA A 7 -27.93 -18.13 5.92
CA ALA A 7 -26.74 -17.29 5.93
C ALA A 7 -26.21 -17.00 4.51
N ALA A 8 -26.37 -17.95 3.58
CA ALA A 8 -26.08 -17.75 2.17
C ALA A 8 -27.14 -16.89 1.45
N GLU A 9 -28.41 -16.96 1.84
CA GLU A 9 -29.47 -16.07 1.32
C GLU A 9 -29.31 -14.62 1.82
N GLN A 10 -28.76 -14.41 3.02
CA GLN A 10 -28.39 -13.07 3.52
C GLN A 10 -27.18 -12.45 2.79
N TYR A 11 -26.47 -13.21 1.96
CA TYR A 11 -25.24 -12.80 1.30
C TYR A 11 -25.48 -11.99 0.00
N GLU A 12 -26.71 -11.87 -0.49
CA GLU A 12 -26.93 -11.60 -1.92
C GLU A 12 -27.53 -10.22 -2.29
N PHE A 13 -27.37 -9.19 -1.45
CA PHE A 13 -27.60 -7.81 -1.90
C PHE A 13 -26.67 -6.83 -1.20
N GLN A 14 -25.47 -6.64 -1.75
CA GLN A 14 -24.69 -5.44 -1.45
C GLN A 14 -25.14 -4.35 -2.44
N PRO A 15 -25.76 -3.24 -1.97
CA PRO A 15 -26.01 -2.11 -2.84
C PRO A 15 -24.68 -1.65 -3.44
N ASP A 16 -24.69 -1.16 -4.68
CA ASP A 16 -23.52 -0.54 -5.30
C ASP A 16 -22.92 0.47 -4.31
N TYR A 17 -21.74 0.13 -3.78
CA TYR A 17 -21.11 0.99 -2.78
C TYR A 17 -20.83 2.34 -3.42
N THR A 18 -21.32 3.39 -2.77
CA THR A 18 -20.83 4.73 -3.10
C THR A 18 -19.34 4.82 -2.78
N LEU A 19 -18.60 5.66 -3.51
CA LEU A 19 -17.16 5.86 -3.25
C LEU A 19 -16.87 6.25 -1.80
N LEU A 20 -17.80 6.96 -1.15
CA LEU A 20 -17.68 7.35 0.26
C LEU A 20 -17.77 6.14 1.21
N GLN A 21 -18.72 5.23 0.96
CA GLN A 21 -18.86 4.01 1.76
C GLN A 21 -17.65 3.08 1.55
N TYR A 22 -17.14 3.00 0.33
CA TYR A 22 -15.91 2.26 0.03
C TYR A 22 -14.73 2.83 0.83
N GLN A 23 -14.50 4.15 0.76
CA GLN A 23 -13.40 4.80 1.49
C GLN A 23 -13.56 4.70 3.01
N ALA A 24 -14.80 4.77 3.54
CA ALA A 24 -15.07 4.55 4.95
C ALA A 24 -14.67 3.12 5.38
N LYS A 25 -15.00 2.11 4.58
CA LYS A 25 -14.59 0.71 4.85
C LYS A 25 -13.07 0.52 4.76
N CYS A 26 -12.41 1.15 3.80
CA CYS A 26 -10.94 1.16 3.70
C CYS A 26 -10.30 1.82 4.93
N ARG A 27 -10.91 2.86 5.50
CA ARG A 27 -10.40 3.51 6.72
C ARG A 27 -10.40 2.57 7.92
N ASP A 28 -11.43 1.73 8.04
CA ASP A 28 -11.58 0.81 9.17
C ASP A 28 -10.68 -0.43 9.02
N LEU A 29 -10.51 -0.94 7.81
CA LEU A 29 -9.74 -2.17 7.53
C LEU A 29 -8.25 -1.92 7.28
N ALA A 30 -7.92 -0.85 6.55
CA ALA A 30 -6.57 -0.55 6.08
C ALA A 30 -6.28 0.97 6.17
N PRO A 31 -6.22 1.54 7.39
CA PRO A 31 -5.81 2.93 7.57
C PRO A 31 -4.36 3.12 7.09
N TYR A 32 -4.00 4.31 6.62
CA TYR A 32 -2.60 4.63 6.30
C TYR A 32 -1.88 5.14 7.55
N GLN A 33 -1.42 4.21 8.38
CA GLN A 33 -0.76 4.49 9.68
C GLN A 33 0.37 3.49 9.95
N TYR A 34 1.34 3.91 10.76
CA TYR A 34 2.46 3.03 11.12
C TYR A 34 1.98 1.75 11.82
N GLY A 35 2.49 0.59 11.41
CA GLY A 35 2.09 -0.71 11.97
C GLY A 35 0.68 -1.15 11.56
N SER A 36 0.11 -0.57 10.52
CA SER A 36 -1.20 -0.95 9.97
C SER A 36 -1.06 -1.70 8.64
N TRP A 37 -2.12 -2.40 8.26
CA TRP A 37 -2.15 -3.14 6.99
C TRP A 37 -2.17 -2.24 5.74
N GLY A 38 -2.57 -0.97 5.92
CA GLY A 38 -2.61 0.03 4.84
C GLY A 38 -1.25 0.65 4.50
N GLY A 39 -0.22 0.36 5.29
CA GLY A 39 1.13 0.93 5.17
C GLY A 39 1.25 2.31 5.82
N SER A 40 2.45 2.86 5.76
CA SER A 40 2.77 4.17 6.33
C SER A 40 3.92 4.85 5.60
N ILE A 41 4.02 6.17 5.77
CA ILE A 41 5.11 6.96 5.18
C ILE A 41 6.49 6.46 5.61
N VAL A 42 6.61 6.00 6.86
CA VAL A 42 7.87 5.49 7.41
C VAL A 42 8.24 4.16 6.78
N GLU A 43 7.29 3.22 6.69
CA GLU A 43 7.52 1.90 6.10
C GLU A 43 7.82 2.00 4.60
N ASP A 44 7.05 2.81 3.87
CA ASP A 44 7.22 3.00 2.44
C ASP A 44 8.55 3.68 2.12
N PHE A 45 8.96 4.66 2.93
CA PHE A 45 10.26 5.30 2.80
C PHE A 45 11.41 4.35 3.16
N LEU A 46 11.25 3.57 4.24
CA LEU A 46 12.26 2.62 4.68
C LEU A 46 12.52 1.55 3.62
N GLU A 47 11.49 1.08 2.92
CA GLU A 47 11.63 0.14 1.81
C GLU A 47 12.54 0.70 0.70
N VAL A 48 12.30 1.95 0.28
CA VAL A 48 13.10 2.62 -0.75
C VAL A 48 14.54 2.84 -0.29
N VAL A 49 14.74 3.32 0.94
CA VAL A 49 16.08 3.58 1.51
C VAL A 49 16.86 2.28 1.65
N THR A 50 16.21 1.21 2.10
CA THR A 50 16.87 -0.10 2.25
C THR A 50 17.31 -0.64 0.91
N ASN A 51 16.47 -0.53 -0.13
CA ASN A 51 16.83 -0.96 -1.48
C ASN A 51 18.02 -0.17 -2.05
N PHE A 52 18.02 1.15 -1.84
CA PHE A 52 19.14 2.01 -2.23
C PHE A 52 20.44 1.69 -1.46
N ALA A 53 20.35 1.43 -0.15
CA ALA A 53 21.50 1.05 0.66
C ALA A 53 22.12 -0.27 0.19
N LEU A 54 21.30 -1.27 -0.14
CA LEU A 54 21.78 -2.55 -0.69
C LEU A 54 22.49 -2.35 -2.03
N LEU A 55 21.93 -1.52 -2.92
CA LEU A 55 22.55 -1.22 -4.22
C LEU A 55 23.87 -0.49 -4.09
N SER A 56 23.94 0.51 -3.21
CA SER A 56 25.16 1.31 -3.02
C SER A 56 26.29 0.52 -2.38
N MET A 57 25.99 -0.33 -1.40
CA MET A 57 27.01 -1.10 -0.68
C MET A 57 27.47 -2.34 -1.44
N PHE A 58 26.55 -3.08 -2.07
CA PHE A 58 26.86 -4.37 -2.72
C PHE A 58 26.98 -4.27 -4.25
N GLY A 59 26.63 -3.14 -4.86
CA GLY A 59 26.71 -2.95 -6.31
C GLY A 59 28.13 -3.06 -6.88
N VAL A 60 29.15 -2.75 -6.07
CA VAL A 60 30.57 -2.91 -6.46
C VAL A 60 30.97 -4.39 -6.51
N LEU A 61 30.43 -5.22 -5.62
CA LEU A 61 30.74 -6.65 -5.53
C LEU A 61 29.94 -7.47 -6.55
N VAL A 62 28.68 -7.08 -6.81
CA VAL A 62 27.78 -7.78 -7.74
C VAL A 62 27.12 -6.75 -8.67
N PRO A 63 27.74 -6.40 -9.80
CA PRO A 63 27.24 -5.34 -10.69
C PRO A 63 25.90 -5.69 -11.35
N TRP A 64 25.56 -6.98 -11.43
CA TRP A 64 24.28 -7.44 -11.96
C TRP A 64 23.07 -7.04 -11.10
N LEU A 65 23.29 -6.70 -9.82
CA LEU A 65 22.23 -6.22 -8.92
C LEU A 65 21.58 -4.95 -9.46
N ALA A 66 22.34 -4.03 -10.07
CA ALA A 66 21.77 -2.80 -10.62
C ALA A 66 20.80 -3.07 -11.77
N ILE A 67 21.13 -4.03 -12.64
CA ILE A 67 20.30 -4.42 -13.78
C ILE A 67 19.00 -5.08 -13.30
N LEU A 68 19.07 -5.93 -12.27
CA LEU A 68 17.89 -6.56 -11.68
C LEU A 68 17.05 -5.59 -10.83
N ALA A 69 17.67 -4.61 -10.20
CA ALA A 69 16.96 -3.69 -9.34
C ALA A 69 16.02 -2.75 -10.10
N VAL A 70 16.33 -2.38 -11.34
CA VAL A 70 15.46 -1.52 -12.15
C VAL A 70 14.06 -2.13 -12.36
N PRO A 71 13.90 -3.34 -12.91
CA PRO A 71 12.57 -3.94 -13.10
C PRO A 71 11.87 -4.22 -11.76
N VAL A 72 12.61 -4.58 -10.71
CA VAL A 72 12.04 -4.78 -9.36
C VAL A 72 11.47 -3.48 -8.82
N ASN A 73 12.21 -2.37 -8.89
CA ASN A 73 11.71 -1.06 -8.46
C ASN A 73 10.51 -0.59 -9.27
N ILE A 74 10.46 -0.86 -10.58
CA ILE A 74 9.28 -0.57 -11.40
C ILE A 74 8.07 -1.37 -10.91
N MET A 75 8.25 -2.66 -10.63
CA MET A 75 7.18 -3.52 -10.12
C MET A 75 6.68 -3.04 -8.75
N VAL A 76 7.60 -2.75 -7.83
CA VAL A 76 7.30 -2.23 -6.48
C VAL A 76 6.56 -0.89 -6.58
N PHE A 77 7.00 0.02 -7.44
CA PHE A 77 6.31 1.30 -7.65
C PHE A 77 4.86 1.10 -8.11
N ARG A 78 4.61 0.15 -9.02
CA ARG A 78 3.23 -0.15 -9.47
C ARG A 78 2.40 -0.78 -8.35
N LEU A 79 2.99 -1.66 -7.54
CA LEU A 79 2.32 -2.29 -6.40
C LEU A 79 1.95 -1.25 -5.33
N MET A 80 2.85 -0.32 -5.01
CA MET A 80 2.57 0.79 -4.10
C MET A 80 1.44 1.68 -4.63
N ALA A 81 1.47 2.04 -5.91
CA ALA A 81 0.40 2.83 -6.54
C ALA A 81 -0.95 2.10 -6.53
N PHE A 82 -0.95 0.78 -6.76
CA PHE A 82 -2.15 -0.04 -6.65
C PHE A 82 -2.69 -0.06 -5.21
N ARG A 83 -1.82 -0.25 -4.22
CA ARG A 83 -2.21 -0.25 -2.80
C ARG A 83 -2.83 1.09 -2.39
N MET A 84 -2.21 2.20 -2.76
CA MET A 84 -2.69 3.55 -2.44
C MET A 84 -4.04 3.91 -3.08
N THR A 85 -4.34 3.35 -4.25
CA THR A 85 -5.57 3.68 -4.99
C THR A 85 -6.73 2.75 -4.68
N ARG A 86 -6.45 1.48 -4.35
CA ARG A 86 -7.48 0.45 -4.21
C ARG A 86 -7.58 -0.17 -2.83
N ILE A 87 -6.54 -0.14 -2.01
CA ILE A 87 -6.55 -0.86 -0.72
C ILE A 87 -6.65 0.13 0.43
N THR A 88 -5.70 1.06 0.48
CA THR A 88 -5.55 1.98 1.59
C THR A 88 -6.56 3.13 1.51
N CYS A 89 -7.06 3.58 2.65
CA CYS A 89 -7.84 4.80 2.74
C CYS A 89 -7.03 6.02 2.26
N ARG A 90 -7.71 7.00 1.64
CA ARG A 90 -7.08 8.28 1.27
C ARG A 90 -6.38 8.90 2.49
N PRO A 91 -5.06 9.10 2.46
CA PRO A 91 -4.38 9.79 3.54
C PRO A 91 -4.82 11.25 3.60
N LEU A 92 -4.88 11.80 4.82
CA LEU A 92 -5.06 13.24 5.01
C LEU A 92 -3.86 13.98 4.40
N PRO A 93 -4.07 15.10 3.69
CA PRO A 93 -2.96 15.88 3.18
C PRO A 93 -2.15 16.41 4.37
N HIS A 94 -0.91 15.96 4.48
CA HIS A 94 0.05 16.53 5.41
C HIS A 94 1.00 17.41 4.59
N GLY A 95 1.32 18.60 5.12
CA GLY A 95 2.37 19.42 4.54
C GLY A 95 3.68 18.65 4.56
N ALA A 96 4.31 18.48 3.41
CA ALA A 96 5.69 18.01 3.36
C ALA A 96 6.57 19.23 3.59
N GLU A 97 6.90 19.50 4.84
CA GLU A 97 7.83 20.57 5.19
C GLU A 97 9.25 20.16 4.76
N GLY A 98 9.57 20.51 3.51
CA GLY A 98 10.94 20.59 2.99
C GLY A 98 11.42 22.03 2.85
N HIS A 99 10.77 22.98 3.53
CA HIS A 99 11.10 24.41 3.48
C HIS A 99 11.40 24.89 4.91
N PRO A 100 12.57 25.48 5.17
CA PRO A 100 12.89 25.94 6.51
C PRO A 100 12.11 27.21 6.85
N TRP A 101 11.83 28.09 5.89
CA TRP A 101 11.08 29.36 6.00
C TRP A 101 10.58 29.77 4.63
#